data_AF-A0A1Y4A575-F1
#
_entry.id   AF-A0A1Y4A575-F1
#
_cell.length_a   1.000
_cell.length_b   1.000
_cell.length_c   1.000
_cell.angle_alpha   90.00
_cell.angle_beta   90.00
_cell.angle_gamma   90.00
#
_symmetry.space_group_name_H-M   'P 1'
#
loop_
_entity.id
_entity.type
_entity.pdbx_description
1 polymer ?
#
loop_
_entity_poly.entity_id
_entity_poly.type
_entity_poly.pdbx_seq_one_letter_code
_entity_poly.pdbx_strand_id
1 'polypeptide(L)'
;MIKGIAIEKLFGIYNYDIKIPQGENVSILTGPNGYGKTTILNIIRHLLNCEFWFFYFLEFRRILILFDSDKYIEIQKSAVAQLDYTLLSDKDTVDLSGTLQSQAKIALKENDR
;
A
#
# COMPACT_ATOMS: atom_id res chain seq x y z
N MET A 1 -9.67 9.91 -8.72
CA MET A 1 -8.54 9.19 -9.33
C MET A 1 -7.35 9.29 -8.36
N ILE A 2 -6.28 8.50 -8.56
CA ILE A 2 -5.08 8.57 -7.70
C ILE A 2 -4.30 9.83 -8.07
N LYS A 3 -3.96 10.64 -7.07
CA LYS A 3 -3.21 11.89 -7.17
C LYS A 3 -1.73 11.70 -6.82
N GLY A 4 -1.43 10.73 -5.97
CA GLY A 4 -0.06 10.45 -5.56
C GLY A 4 0.05 9.25 -4.64
N ILE A 5 1.29 8.81 -4.47
CA ILE A 5 1.67 7.74 -3.57
C ILE A 5 2.95 8.12 -2.83
N ALA A 6 2.92 8.03 -1.51
CA ALA A 6 4.09 8.14 -0.66
C ALA A 6 4.36 6.80 0.02
N ILE A 7 5.62 6.37 0.04
CA ILE A 7 6.04 5.10 0.63
C ILE A 7 7.26 5.37 1.51
N GLU A 8 7.21 4.88 2.74
CA GLU A 8 8.32 4.98 3.68
C GLU A 8 8.92 3.61 3.93
N LYS A 9 10.26 3.54 3.87
CA LYS A 9 11.07 2.34 4.17
C LYS A 9 10.68 1.11 3.34
N LEU A 10 10.40 1.27 2.05
CA LEU A 10 10.26 0.13 1.13
C LEU A 10 11.58 -0.65 1.10
N PHE A 11 11.51 -1.96 1.34
CA PHE A 11 12.69 -2.83 1.54
C PHE A 11 13.64 -2.32 2.63
N GLY A 12 13.11 -1.63 3.64
CA GLY A 12 13.87 -1.06 4.76
C GLY A 12 14.70 0.20 4.41
N ILE A 13 14.86 0.54 3.14
CA ILE A 13 15.83 1.56 2.70
C ILE A 13 15.25 2.68 1.85
N TYR A 14 14.24 2.41 1.02
CA TYR A 14 13.76 3.40 0.07
C TYR A 14 12.56 4.20 0.59
N ASN A 15 12.58 5.50 0.36
CA ASN A 15 11.42 6.38 0.54
C ASN A 15 11.04 6.98 -0.80
N TYR A 16 9.75 7.03 -1.09
CA TYR A 16 9.21 7.58 -2.32
C TYR A 16 8.11 8.60 -2.01
N ASP A 17 8.09 9.68 -2.78
CA ASP A 17 6.97 10.63 -2.89
C ASP A 17 6.72 10.84 -4.38
N ILE A 18 5.70 10.16 -4.92
CA ILE A 18 5.38 10.13 -6.34
C ILE A 18 4.06 10.87 -6.53
N LYS A 19 4.13 11.94 -7.31
CA LYS A 19 2.95 12.73 -7.71
C LYS A 19 2.52 12.33 -9.11
N ILE A 20 1.22 12.15 -9.30
CA ILE A 20 0.62 11.89 -10.60
C ILE A 20 0.08 13.23 -11.12
N PRO A 21 0.66 13.79 -12.20
CA PRO A 21 0.18 15.04 -12.78
C PRO A 21 -1.27 14.93 -13.22
N GLN A 22 -2.09 15.93 -12.91
CA GLN A 22 -3.45 16.02 -13.45
C GLN A 22 -3.43 16.61 -14.86
N GLY A 23 -4.31 16.10 -15.72
CA GLY A 23 -4.42 16.54 -17.11
C GLY A 23 -3.51 15.81 -18.09
N GLU A 24 -2.63 14.93 -17.62
CA GLU A 24 -1.86 14.01 -18.46
C GLU A 24 -2.56 12.65 -18.58
N ASN A 25 -2.58 12.09 -19.79
CA ASN A 25 -3.17 10.76 -20.02
C ASN A 25 -2.22 9.61 -19.68
N VAL A 26 -0.92 9.87 -19.62
CA VAL A 26 0.13 8.87 -19.42
C VAL A 26 1.21 9.43 -18.53
N SER A 27 1.57 8.70 -17.49
CA SER A 27 2.73 8.99 -16.64
C SER A 27 3.70 7.81 -16.65
N ILE A 28 5.01 8.10 -16.68
CA ILE A 28 6.05 7.08 -16.76
C ILE A 28 6.82 7.01 -15.45
N LEU A 29 6.82 5.84 -14.80
CA LEU A 29 7.66 5.56 -13.65
C LEU A 29 9.02 5.02 -14.11
N THR A 30 10.07 5.82 -13.96
CA THR A 30 11.45 5.46 -14.36
C THR A 30 12.41 5.44 -13.17
N GLY A 31 13.56 4.80 -13.34
CA GLY A 31 14.60 4.65 -12.32
C GLY A 31 15.48 3.41 -12.57
N PRO A 32 16.60 3.24 -11.84
CA PRO A 32 17.51 2.11 -12.03
C PRO A 32 16.85 0.75 -11.69
N ASN A 33 17.47 -0.34 -12.12
CA ASN A 33 17.02 -1.69 -11.77
C ASN A 33 17.15 -1.94 -10.27
N GLY A 34 16.18 -2.64 -9.69
CA GLY A 34 16.13 -2.92 -8.24
C GLY A 34 15.50 -1.81 -7.38
N TYR A 35 15.16 -0.64 -7.94
CA TYR A 35 14.55 0.48 -7.20
C TYR A 35 13.03 0.34 -7.02
N GLY A 36 12.49 -0.87 -6.95
CA GLY A 36 11.09 -1.08 -6.56
C GLY A 36 10.01 -0.62 -7.55
N LYS A 37 10.33 -0.26 -8.80
CA LYS A 37 9.33 0.20 -9.80
C LYS A 37 8.14 -0.75 -9.95
N THR A 38 8.40 -2.04 -10.18
CA THR A 38 7.35 -3.06 -10.27
C THR A 38 6.58 -3.22 -8.96
N THR A 39 7.26 -3.05 -7.83
CA THR A 39 6.64 -3.13 -6.50
C THR A 39 5.68 -1.96 -6.25
N ILE A 40 6.03 -0.75 -6.67
CA ILE A 40 5.16 0.43 -6.59
C ILE A 40 3.88 0.21 -7.41
N LEU A 41 4.02 -0.32 -8.64
CA LEU A 41 2.85 -0.67 -9.47
C LEU A 41 2.01 -1.78 -8.83
N ASN A 42 2.65 -2.79 -8.24
CA ASN A 42 1.96 -3.87 -7.53
C ASN A 42 1.24 -3.39 -6.27
N ILE A 43 1.79 -2.44 -5.52
CA ILE A 43 1.12 -1.80 -4.38
C ILE A 43 -0.22 -1.21 -4.84
N ILE A 44 -0.21 -0.43 -5.93
CA ILE A 44 -1.43 0.17 -6.47
C ILE A 44 -2.41 -0.93 -6.93
N ARG A 45 -1.93 -1.91 -7.71
CA ARG A 45 -2.77 -3.00 -8.22
C ARG A 45 -3.43 -3.81 -7.10
N HIS A 46 -2.66 -4.28 -6.13
CA HIS A 46 -3.18 -5.08 -5.02
C HIS A 46 -4.13 -4.29 -4.14
N LEU A 47 -3.88 -3.00 -3.92
CA LEU A 47 -4.81 -2.14 -3.19
C LEU A 47 -6.16 -2.04 -3.92
N LEU A 48 -6.15 -1.73 -5.21
CA LEU A 48 -7.37 -1.55 -6.00
C LEU A 48 -8.16 -2.86 -6.16
N ASN A 49 -7.47 -4.01 -6.15
CA ASN A 49 -8.09 -5.33 -6.17
C ASN A 49 -8.52 -5.83 -4.78
N CYS A 50 -8.30 -5.07 -3.70
CA CYS A 50 -8.53 -5.50 -2.32
C CYS A 50 -7.76 -6.78 -1.93
N GLU A 51 -6.61 -7.03 -2.57
CA GLU A 51 -5.72 -8.18 -2.35
C GLU A 51 -4.71 -7.86 -1.23
N PHE A 52 -5.21 -7.63 -0.03
CA PHE A 52 -4.39 -7.01 1.00
C PHE A 52 -3.34 -7.92 1.65
N TRP A 53 -3.46 -9.24 1.48
CA TRP A 53 -2.45 -10.22 1.89
C TRP A 53 -1.05 -9.86 1.38
N PHE A 54 -0.94 -9.22 0.21
CA PHE A 54 0.31 -8.71 -0.34
C PHE A 54 1.08 -7.79 0.65
N PHE A 55 0.37 -6.89 1.34
CA PHE A 55 0.99 -5.95 2.28
C PHE A 55 1.51 -6.63 3.54
N TYR A 56 0.99 -7.81 3.88
CA TYR A 56 1.54 -8.60 4.98
C TYR A 56 3.00 -8.97 4.69
N PHE A 57 3.29 -9.46 3.48
CA PHE A 57 4.63 -9.94 3.10
C PHE A 57 5.57 -8.84 2.62
N LEU A 58 5.04 -7.74 2.07
CA LEU A 58 5.87 -6.65 1.59
C LEU A 58 6.58 -5.93 2.74
N GLU A 59 7.88 -5.72 2.65
CA GLU A 59 8.63 -4.93 3.63
C GLU A 59 8.48 -3.42 3.38
N PHE A 60 7.76 -2.73 4.26
CA PHE A 60 7.59 -1.27 4.28
C PHE A 60 7.23 -0.79 5.70
N ARG A 61 7.40 0.52 5.97
CA ARG A 61 6.91 1.14 7.21
C ARG A 61 5.51 1.72 7.03
N ARG A 62 5.32 2.51 5.98
CA ARG A 62 4.09 3.24 5.70
C ARG A 62 3.87 3.36 4.19
N ILE A 63 2.62 3.21 3.74
CA ILE A 63 2.17 3.52 2.39
C ILE A 63 0.97 4.46 2.51
N LEU A 64 1.01 5.59 1.81
CA LEU A 64 -0.06 6.58 1.74
C LEU A 64 -0.44 6.76 0.26
N ILE A 65 -1.70 6.53 -0.08
CA ILE A 65 -2.23 6.77 -1.42
C ILE A 65 -3.24 7.91 -1.34
N LEU A 66 -2.99 8.96 -2.11
CA LEU A 66 -3.79 10.18 -2.15
C LEU A 66 -4.74 10.12 -3.35
N PHE A 67 -5.99 10.53 -3.15
CA PHE A 67 -7.00 10.65 -4.20
C PHE A 67 -7.37 12.10 -4.44
N ASP A 68 -7.94 12.39 -5.61
CA ASP A 68 -8.34 13.75 -5.99
C ASP A 68 -9.43 14.35 -5.09
N SER A 69 -10.16 13.52 -4.35
CA SER A 69 -11.26 13.92 -3.46
C SER A 69 -10.80 14.35 -2.06
N ASP A 70 -9.52 14.68 -1.91
CA ASP A 70 -8.81 14.89 -0.63
C ASP A 70 -8.88 13.70 0.34
N LYS A 71 -9.40 12.56 -0.13
CA LYS A 71 -9.36 11.29 0.58
C LYS A 71 -8.00 10.63 0.42
N TYR A 72 -7.66 9.80 1.39
CA TYR A 72 -6.46 8.98 1.34
C TYR A 72 -6.71 7.59 1.91
N ILE A 73 -5.83 6.66 1.51
CA ILE A 73 -5.69 5.36 2.12
C ILE A 73 -4.30 5.30 2.72
N GLU A 74 -4.24 4.91 4.00
CA GLU A 74 -2.99 4.72 4.72
C GLU A 74 -2.87 3.27 5.18
N ILE A 75 -1.69 2.69 4.97
CA ILE A 75 -1.31 1.36 5.43
C ILE A 75 -0.02 1.52 6.21
N GLN A 76 -0.03 1.16 7.48
CA GLN A 76 1.15 1.25 8.35
C GLN A 76 1.44 -0.12 8.95
N LYS A 77 2.73 -0.44 9.13
CA LYS A 77 3.15 -1.59 9.95
C LYS A 77 3.54 -1.11 11.34
N SER A 78 2.82 -1.55 12.37
CA SER A 78 3.23 -1.36 13.76
C SER A 78 4.44 -2.24 14.09
N ALA A 79 5.34 -1.77 14.95
CA ALA A 79 6.56 -2.49 15.37
C ALA A 79 6.28 -3.66 16.34
N VAL A 80 5.06 -3.75 16.86
CA VAL A 80 4.57 -4.94 17.58
C VAL A 80 4.20 -5.97 16.51
N ALA A 81 4.35 -7.28 16.77
CA ALA A 81 3.97 -8.36 15.85
C ALA A 81 2.43 -8.47 15.58
N GLN A 82 1.75 -7.33 15.61
CA GLN A 82 0.36 -7.07 15.34
C GLN A 82 0.33 -5.94 14.31
N LEU A 83 -0.12 -6.28 13.10
CA LEU A 83 -0.35 -5.27 12.07
C LEU A 83 -1.63 -4.50 12.41
N ASP A 84 -1.47 -3.27 12.87
CA ASP A 84 -2.58 -2.32 13.00
C ASP A 84 -2.69 -1.53 11.70
N TYR A 85 -3.81 -1.70 11.00
CA TYR A 85 -4.09 -0.98 9.76
C TYR A 85 -5.23 0.00 9.99
N THR A 86 -4.97 1.29 9.80
CA THR A 86 -5.97 2.36 10.00
C THR A 86 -6.30 3.03 8.67
N LEU A 87 -7.54 2.86 8.20
CA LEU A 87 -8.08 3.69 7.13
C LEU A 87 -8.64 4.99 7.73
N LEU A 88 -7.99 6.10 7.42
CA LEU A 88 -8.46 7.43 7.78
C LEU A 88 -9.10 8.08 6.54
N SER A 89 -10.42 7.98 6.45
CA SER A 89 -11.25 8.88 5.64
C SER A 89 -11.99 9.75 6.65
N ASP A 90 -11.96 11.07 6.49
CA ASP A 90 -12.49 12.04 7.46
C ASP A 90 -13.75 11.56 8.21
N LYS A 91 -13.58 11.44 9.53
CA LYS A 91 -14.53 11.17 10.62
C LYS A 91 -15.16 9.79 10.83
N ASP A 92 -15.00 8.81 9.96
CA ASP A 92 -15.42 7.43 10.25
C ASP A 92 -14.26 6.46 10.05
N THR A 93 -13.59 6.10 11.14
CA THR A 93 -12.55 5.06 11.15
C THR A 93 -13.18 3.70 10.96
N VAL A 94 -12.89 3.03 9.83
CA VAL A 94 -13.23 1.62 9.63
C VAL A 94 -11.97 0.79 9.85
N ASP A 95 -11.94 0.08 10.99
CA ASP A 95 -10.89 -0.89 11.30
C ASP A 95 -11.12 -2.17 10.48
N LEU A 96 -10.21 -2.45 9.54
CA LEU A 96 -10.20 -3.67 8.74
C LEU A 96 -9.15 -4.69 9.20
N SER A 97 -8.44 -4.42 10.30
CA SER A 97 -7.38 -5.29 10.82
C SER A 97 -7.84 -6.75 10.93
N GLY A 98 -9.06 -7.00 11.38
CA GLY A 98 -9.67 -8.34 11.46
C GLY A 98 -9.86 -9.03 10.10
N THR A 99 -10.34 -8.31 9.08
CA THR A 99 -10.52 -8.83 7.72
C THR A 99 -9.17 -9.14 7.06
N LEU A 100 -8.16 -8.32 7.34
CA LEU A 100 -6.82 -8.48 6.79
C LEU A 100 -6.07 -9.65 7.42
N GLN A 101 -6.18 -9.80 8.74
CA GLN A 101 -5.64 -10.95 9.46
C GLN A 101 -6.31 -12.26 9.02
N SER A 102 -7.61 -12.24 8.72
CA SER A 102 -8.31 -13.43 8.23
C SER A 102 -7.85 -13.81 6.82
N GLN A 103 -7.72 -12.84 5.90
CA GLN A 103 -7.17 -13.10 4.56
C GLN A 103 -5.72 -13.59 4.59
N ALA A 104 -4.86 -13.01 5.44
CA ALA A 104 -3.48 -13.46 5.61
C ALA A 104 -3.40 -14.89 6.15
N LYS A 105 -4.24 -15.26 7.13
CA LYS A 105 -4.33 -16.65 7.64
C LYS A 105 -4.79 -17.64 6.58
N ILE A 106 -5.70 -17.24 5.68
CA ILE A 106 -6.15 -18.08 4.56
C ILE A 106 -5.01 -18.25 3.56
N ALA A 107 -4.37 -17.17 3.13
CA ALA A 107 -3.26 -17.22 2.18
C ALA A 107 -2.07 -18.06 2.69
N LEU A 108 -1.74 -17.96 3.98
CA LEU A 108 -0.70 -18.80 4.59
C LEU A 108 -1.08 -20.28 4.64
N LYS A 109 -2.35 -20.62 4.86
CA LYS A 109 -2.83 -22.02 4.86
C LYS A 109 -2.88 -22.65 3.46
N GLU A 110 -3.07 -21.84 2.42
CA GLU A 110 -3.10 -22.33 1.04
C GLU A 110 -1.70 -22.56 0.45
N ASN A 111 -0.68 -21.87 0.96
CA ASN A 111 0.70 -21.99 0.49
C ASN A 111 1.52 -23.13 1.14
N ASP A 112 0.94 -23.79 2.16
CA ASP A 112 1.47 -24.98 2.85
C ASP A 112 0.93 -26.31 2.25
N ARG A 113 0.25 -26.26 1.10
CA ARG A 113 -0.24 -27.43 0.35
C ARG A 113 0.53 -27.67 -0.93
#